data_AF-A0A971K862-F1
#
_entry.id   AF-A0A971K862-F1
#
_cell.length_a   1.000
_cell.length_b   1.000
_cell.length_c   1.000
_cell.angle_alpha   90.00
_cell.angle_beta   90.00
_cell.angle_gamma   90.00
#
_symmetry.space_group_name_H-M   'P 1'
#
loop_
_entity.id
_entity.type
_entity.pdbx_description
1 polymer ?
#
loop_
_entity_poly.entity_id
_entity_poly.type
_entity_poly.pdbx_seq_one_letter_code
_entity_poly.pdbx_strand_id
1 'polypeptide(L)'
;KYLDDKKLVEKGTAGIFASNELVIVASPNAKNRFKSPEKLLEALGDSNLAMGDTKAVPAGKYGMEALKYHKVWDKISGANKIAYYPDVRKVLNAVETSQCDYGIVYRTDAMMSSKVKVVYTFKGKSHSPIDYPVCVINGKNNDGVKAFMKFLKSSRAKAVLKKYGFKMK
;
A
#
# COMPACT_ATOMS: atom_id res chain seq x y z
N LYS A 1 17.17 4.78 4.01
CA LYS A 1 17.83 6.11 3.95
C LYS A 1 18.24 6.56 5.35
N TYR A 2 17.32 6.87 6.27
CA TYR A 2 17.68 7.32 7.64
C TYR A 2 18.76 6.46 8.35
N LEU A 3 18.59 5.13 8.41
CA LEU A 3 19.57 4.24 9.06
C LEU A 3 20.93 4.23 8.35
N ASP A 4 20.93 4.37 7.03
CA ASP A 4 22.13 4.40 6.20
C ASP A 4 22.87 5.74 6.38
N ASP A 5 22.13 6.86 6.40
CA ASP A 5 22.63 8.21 6.69
C ASP A 5 23.26 8.28 8.11
N LYS A 6 22.71 7.53 9.06
CA LYS A 6 23.23 7.38 10.43
C LYS A 6 24.39 6.37 10.54
N LYS A 7 24.84 5.77 9.43
CA LYS A 7 25.90 4.74 9.38
C LYS A 7 25.61 3.53 10.28
N LEU A 8 24.32 3.21 10.46
CA LEU A 8 23.84 2.06 11.24
C LEU A 8 23.60 0.82 10.38
N VAL A 9 23.79 0.94 9.06
CA VAL A 9 23.66 -0.17 8.11
C VAL A 9 25.04 -0.70 7.75
N GLU A 10 25.20 -2.02 7.75
CA GLU A 10 26.38 -2.70 7.24
C GLU A 10 26.49 -2.44 5.73
N LYS A 11 27.63 -1.90 5.29
CA LYS A 11 27.82 -1.46 3.90
C LYS A 11 27.59 -2.61 2.91
N GLY A 12 26.90 -2.31 1.81
CA GLY A 12 26.62 -3.27 0.75
C GLY A 12 25.56 -4.34 1.06
N THR A 13 24.94 -4.30 2.24
CA THR A 13 23.91 -5.28 2.63
C THR A 13 22.48 -4.83 2.36
N ALA A 14 22.27 -3.52 2.14
CA ALA A 14 20.96 -2.96 1.85
C ALA A 14 20.48 -3.39 0.45
N GLY A 15 19.23 -3.85 0.39
CA GLY A 15 18.57 -4.18 -0.88
C GLY A 15 17.06 -4.19 -0.72
N ILE A 16 16.34 -4.24 -1.83
CA ILE A 16 14.88 -4.37 -1.80
C ILE A 16 14.52 -5.85 -1.64
N PHE A 17 13.78 -6.17 -0.59
CA PHE A 17 13.33 -7.54 -0.32
C PHE A 17 12.00 -7.83 -0.98
N ALA A 18 11.08 -6.88 -0.93
CA ALA A 18 9.75 -7.00 -1.51
C ALA A 18 9.23 -5.64 -1.95
N SER A 19 8.20 -5.64 -2.78
CA SER A 19 7.45 -4.45 -3.14
C SER A 19 5.95 -4.72 -3.11
N ASN A 20 5.14 -3.68 -2.96
CA ASN A 20 3.68 -3.76 -2.99
C ASN A 20 3.08 -2.98 -4.16
N GLU A 21 1.78 -3.16 -4.34
CA GLU A 21 0.95 -2.31 -5.18
C GLU A 21 -0.08 -1.58 -4.33
N LEU A 22 -0.43 -0.38 -4.75
CA LEU A 22 -1.56 0.35 -4.20
C LEU A 22 -2.82 0.04 -5.01
N VAL A 23 -3.93 -0.18 -4.34
CA VAL A 23 -5.20 -0.54 -4.97
C VAL A 23 -6.36 0.28 -4.42
N ILE A 24 -7.38 0.48 -5.25
CA ILE A 24 -8.72 0.87 -4.77
C ILE A 24 -9.51 -0.43 -4.58
N VAL A 25 -10.03 -0.61 -3.38
CA VAL A 25 -10.99 -1.66 -3.04
C VAL A 25 -12.39 -1.09 -2.94
N ALA A 26 -13.38 -1.91 -3.26
CA ALA A 26 -14.80 -1.61 -3.11
C ALA A 26 -15.43 -2.53 -2.05
N SER A 27 -16.37 -1.98 -1.28
CA SER A 27 -17.16 -2.71 -0.30
C SER A 27 -18.15 -3.67 -0.97
N PRO A 28 -18.71 -4.65 -0.23
CA PRO A 28 -19.80 -5.49 -0.73
C PRO A 28 -21.00 -4.70 -1.25
N ASN A 29 -21.31 -3.55 -0.63
CA ASN A 29 -22.48 -2.73 -0.95
C ASN A 29 -22.22 -1.64 -1.99
N ALA A 30 -20.97 -1.48 -2.45
CA ALA A 30 -20.63 -0.49 -3.47
C ALA A 30 -21.44 -0.76 -4.74
N LYS A 31 -22.17 0.26 -5.22
CA LYS A 31 -23.13 0.16 -6.35
C LYS A 31 -22.48 -0.06 -7.73
N ASN A 32 -21.25 -0.56 -7.78
CA ASN A 32 -20.44 -0.84 -8.98
C ASN A 32 -20.35 0.33 -9.97
N ARG A 33 -20.30 1.56 -9.43
CA ARG A 33 -20.26 2.82 -10.19
C ARG A 33 -18.85 3.20 -10.64
N PHE A 34 -17.83 2.65 -9.99
CA PHE A 34 -16.44 2.95 -10.30
C PHE A 34 -16.07 2.49 -11.71
N LYS A 35 -15.58 3.43 -12.54
CA LYS A 35 -15.10 3.16 -13.91
C LYS A 35 -13.60 3.42 -14.04
N SER A 36 -13.13 4.49 -13.42
CA SER A 36 -11.72 4.90 -13.40
C SER A 36 -11.46 5.84 -12.22
N PRO A 37 -10.19 6.10 -11.85
CA PRO A 37 -9.85 7.06 -10.80
C PRO A 37 -10.46 8.45 -11.04
N GLU A 38 -10.53 8.90 -12.29
CA GLU A 38 -11.08 10.20 -12.71
C GLU A 38 -12.56 10.35 -12.36
N LYS A 39 -13.27 9.21 -12.27
CA LYS A 39 -14.70 9.10 -11.93
C LYS A 39 -14.95 8.72 -10.47
N LEU A 40 -13.92 8.72 -9.62
CA LEU A 40 -14.04 8.28 -8.24
C LEU A 40 -15.00 9.15 -7.42
N LEU A 41 -15.00 10.48 -7.59
CA LEU A 41 -15.94 11.37 -6.88
C LEU A 41 -17.41 11.06 -7.23
N GLU A 42 -17.71 10.84 -8.50
CA GLU A 42 -19.05 10.43 -8.96
C GLU A 42 -19.41 9.04 -8.40
N ALA A 43 -18.45 8.12 -8.38
CA ALA A 43 -18.64 6.77 -7.87
C ALA A 43 -18.95 6.73 -6.36
N LEU A 44 -18.36 7.66 -5.59
CA LEU A 44 -18.57 7.79 -4.14
C LEU A 44 -20.01 8.17 -3.79
N GLY A 45 -20.65 9.04 -4.58
CA GLY A 45 -21.98 9.58 -4.24
C GLY A 45 -21.98 10.17 -2.83
N ASP A 46 -22.86 9.64 -1.96
CA ASP A 46 -22.97 10.09 -0.56
C ASP A 46 -21.91 9.47 0.37
N SER A 47 -21.25 8.39 -0.07
CA SER A 47 -20.21 7.69 0.69
C SER A 47 -18.88 8.45 0.71
N ASN A 48 -17.95 7.99 1.55
CA ASN A 48 -16.59 8.53 1.67
C ASN A 48 -15.55 7.54 1.14
N LEU A 49 -14.40 8.07 0.72
CA LEU A 49 -13.22 7.30 0.39
C LEU A 49 -12.41 7.08 1.68
N ALA A 50 -12.26 5.82 2.09
CA ALA A 50 -11.38 5.48 3.21
C ALA A 50 -9.91 5.55 2.78
N MET A 51 -9.10 6.32 3.52
CA MET A 51 -7.66 6.46 3.27
C MET A 51 -6.88 6.48 4.58
N GLY A 52 -5.62 6.03 4.54
CA GLY A 52 -4.70 6.33 5.62
C GLY A 52 -4.47 7.84 5.73
N ASP A 53 -4.22 8.34 6.93
CA ASP A 53 -3.80 9.73 7.12
C ASP A 53 -2.58 10.04 6.23
N THR A 54 -2.65 11.12 5.43
CA THR A 54 -1.62 11.42 4.41
C THR A 54 -0.30 11.91 4.99
N LYS A 55 -0.29 12.36 6.24
CA LYS A 55 0.88 12.87 6.94
C LYS A 55 1.54 11.78 7.78
N ALA A 56 0.78 10.83 8.29
CA ALA A 56 1.27 9.80 9.21
C ALA A 56 1.37 8.39 8.60
N VAL A 57 0.50 8.03 7.65
CA VAL A 57 0.39 6.66 7.13
C VAL A 57 0.98 6.59 5.72
N PRO A 58 1.98 5.71 5.46
CA PRO A 58 2.58 5.59 4.12
C PRO A 58 1.56 5.32 3.01
N ALA A 59 0.57 4.43 3.22
CA ALA A 59 -0.48 4.17 2.23
C ALA A 59 -1.35 5.41 1.94
N GLY A 60 -1.58 6.25 2.95
CA GLY A 60 -2.26 7.54 2.79
C GLY A 60 -1.47 8.47 1.88
N LYS A 61 -0.16 8.59 2.12
CA LYS A 61 0.75 9.37 1.28
C LYS A 61 0.77 8.85 -0.16
N TYR A 62 0.96 7.55 -0.37
CA TYR A 62 0.93 6.95 -1.71
C TYR A 62 -0.43 7.15 -2.41
N GLY A 63 -1.53 7.05 -1.65
CA GLY A 63 -2.88 7.31 -2.16
C GLY A 63 -3.06 8.75 -2.61
N MET A 64 -2.57 9.72 -1.82
CA MET A 64 -2.58 11.13 -2.22
C MET A 64 -1.76 11.36 -3.49
N GLU A 65 -0.54 10.82 -3.58
CA GLU A 65 0.30 10.92 -4.78
C GLU A 65 -0.43 10.35 -6.01
N ALA A 66 -1.03 9.17 -5.88
CA ALA A 66 -1.79 8.52 -6.94
C ALA A 66 -3.01 9.32 -7.39
N LEU A 67 -3.80 9.84 -6.45
CA LEU A 67 -4.96 10.67 -6.76
C LEU A 67 -4.56 12.02 -7.37
N LYS A 68 -3.42 12.60 -6.98
CA LYS A 68 -2.86 13.81 -7.60
C LYS A 68 -2.41 13.54 -9.03
N TYR A 69 -1.72 12.43 -9.27
CA TYR A 69 -1.34 12.01 -10.62
C TYR A 69 -2.56 11.88 -11.55
N HIS A 70 -3.65 11.30 -11.04
CA HIS A 70 -4.93 11.19 -11.75
C HIS A 70 -5.79 12.46 -11.74
N LYS A 71 -5.28 13.58 -11.20
CA LYS A 71 -5.97 14.90 -11.15
C LYS A 71 -7.34 14.86 -10.44
N VAL A 72 -7.49 14.00 -9.44
CA VAL A 72 -8.74 13.85 -8.67
C VAL A 72 -8.62 14.19 -7.20
N TRP A 73 -7.39 14.27 -6.67
CA TRP A 73 -7.16 14.59 -5.26
C TRP A 73 -7.92 15.85 -4.82
N ASP A 74 -7.69 16.98 -5.49
CA ASP A 74 -8.26 18.28 -5.09
C ASP A 74 -9.80 18.27 -5.13
N LYS A 75 -10.39 17.52 -6.07
CA LYS A 75 -11.85 17.38 -6.20
C LYS A 75 -12.45 16.62 -5.01
N ILE A 76 -11.85 15.48 -4.64
CA ILE A 76 -12.35 14.63 -3.55
C ILE A 76 -12.08 15.29 -2.20
N SER A 77 -10.89 15.87 -2.00
CA SER A 77 -10.56 16.58 -0.76
C SER A 77 -11.37 17.86 -0.59
N GLY A 78 -11.57 18.63 -1.66
CA GLY A 78 -12.38 19.86 -1.63
C GLY A 78 -13.86 19.59 -1.36
N ALA A 79 -14.38 18.44 -1.80
CA ALA A 79 -15.72 17.97 -1.48
C ALA A 79 -15.84 17.36 -0.07
N ASN A 80 -14.76 17.31 0.70
CA ASN A 80 -14.69 16.68 2.02
C ASN A 80 -15.13 15.19 2.01
N LYS A 81 -14.76 14.45 0.97
CA LYS A 81 -15.17 13.05 0.73
C LYS A 81 -14.11 12.02 1.13
N ILE A 82 -13.19 12.39 2.02
CA ILE A 82 -12.12 11.50 2.50
C ILE A 82 -12.32 11.22 3.99
N ALA A 83 -12.41 9.94 4.35
CA ALA A 83 -12.37 9.48 5.73
C ALA A 83 -10.95 8.99 6.03
N TYR A 84 -10.26 9.67 6.95
CA TYR A 84 -8.88 9.33 7.33
C TYR A 84 -8.83 8.31 8.46
N TYR A 85 -7.92 7.35 8.34
CA TYR A 85 -7.68 6.29 9.32
C TYR A 85 -6.19 6.22 9.70
N PRO A 86 -5.86 5.79 10.93
CA PRO A 86 -4.48 5.79 11.43
C PRO A 86 -3.62 4.63 10.92
N ASP A 87 -4.21 3.64 10.22
CA ASP A 87 -3.49 2.54 9.58
C ASP A 87 -4.32 1.90 8.46
N VAL A 88 -3.67 1.10 7.61
CA VAL A 88 -4.28 0.48 6.42
C VAL A 88 -5.30 -0.62 6.78
N ARG A 89 -5.16 -1.27 7.93
CA ARG A 89 -6.13 -2.31 8.35
C ARG A 89 -7.45 -1.68 8.76
N LYS A 90 -7.43 -0.51 9.39
CA LYS A 90 -8.65 0.24 9.68
C LYS A 90 -9.31 0.79 8.42
N VAL A 91 -8.54 1.21 7.42
CA VAL A 91 -9.08 1.53 6.08
C VAL A 91 -9.79 0.31 5.50
N LEU A 92 -9.13 -0.85 5.51
CA LEU A 92 -9.73 -2.09 5.00
C LEU A 92 -11.03 -2.43 5.73
N ASN A 93 -11.03 -2.36 7.07
CA ASN A 93 -12.20 -2.68 7.88
C ASN A 93 -13.39 -1.74 7.61
N ALA A 94 -13.15 -0.45 7.39
CA ALA A 94 -14.19 0.50 7.01
C ALA A 94 -14.86 0.12 5.68
N VAL A 95 -14.09 -0.41 4.73
CA VAL A 95 -14.61 -0.90 3.45
C VAL A 95 -15.32 -2.25 3.62
N GLU A 96 -14.76 -3.17 4.40
CA GLU A 96 -15.37 -4.48 4.69
C GLU A 96 -16.76 -4.36 5.33
N THR A 97 -16.92 -3.38 6.22
CA THR A 97 -18.16 -3.10 6.94
C THR A 97 -19.11 -2.16 6.18
N SER A 98 -18.73 -1.76 4.96
CA SER A 98 -19.48 -0.78 4.14
C SER A 98 -19.72 0.56 4.85
N GLN A 99 -18.88 0.94 5.82
CA GLN A 99 -18.82 2.30 6.36
C GLN A 99 -18.33 3.28 5.27
N CYS A 100 -17.46 2.80 4.38
CA CYS A 100 -17.01 3.51 3.18
C CYS A 100 -17.17 2.57 1.98
N ASP A 101 -17.64 3.11 0.85
CA ASP A 101 -17.87 2.30 -0.37
C ASP A 101 -16.55 1.92 -1.04
N TYR A 102 -15.55 2.78 -0.94
CA TYR A 102 -14.23 2.57 -1.51
C TYR A 102 -13.15 2.91 -0.50
N GLY A 103 -12.00 2.26 -0.64
CA GLY A 103 -10.81 2.61 0.12
C GLY A 103 -9.52 2.36 -0.64
N ILE A 104 -8.46 3.06 -0.25
CA ILE A 104 -7.12 2.88 -0.81
C ILE A 104 -6.25 2.10 0.17
N VAL A 105 -5.84 0.89 -0.23
CA VAL A 105 -5.05 -0.06 0.56
C VAL A 105 -3.93 -0.66 -0.26
N TYR A 106 -3.05 -1.46 0.37
CA TYR A 106 -2.11 -2.28 -0.39
C TYR A 106 -2.79 -3.53 -0.95
N ARG A 107 -2.28 -4.04 -2.07
CA ARG A 107 -2.78 -5.27 -2.69
C ARG A 107 -2.73 -6.46 -1.71
N THR A 108 -1.68 -6.55 -0.90
CA THR A 108 -1.53 -7.60 0.11
C THR A 108 -2.64 -7.54 1.17
N ASP A 109 -3.07 -6.34 1.57
CA ASP A 109 -4.16 -6.18 2.54
C ASP A 109 -5.50 -6.60 1.92
N ALA A 110 -5.75 -6.18 0.67
CA ALA A 110 -6.96 -6.57 -0.06
C ALA A 110 -7.04 -8.10 -0.24
N MET A 111 -5.92 -8.77 -0.51
CA MET A 111 -5.85 -10.23 -0.64
C MET A 111 -6.14 -10.99 0.66
N MET A 112 -6.02 -10.33 1.82
CA MET A 112 -6.35 -10.95 3.10
C MET A 112 -7.84 -10.93 3.43
N SER A 113 -8.64 -10.19 2.66
CA SER A 113 -10.07 -10.09 2.85
C SER A 113 -10.84 -10.84 1.76
N SER A 114 -11.84 -11.61 2.16
CA SER A 114 -12.82 -12.20 1.24
C SER A 114 -14.02 -11.28 0.96
N LYS A 115 -14.10 -10.13 1.63
CA LYS A 115 -15.28 -9.23 1.58
C LYS A 115 -15.13 -8.09 0.61
N VAL A 116 -13.92 -7.59 0.40
CA VAL A 116 -13.68 -6.46 -0.50
C VAL A 116 -13.26 -6.93 -1.89
N LYS A 117 -13.53 -6.10 -2.89
CA LYS A 117 -13.10 -6.35 -4.27
C LYS A 117 -12.08 -5.30 -4.70
N VAL A 118 -10.94 -5.73 -5.24
CA VAL A 118 -10.04 -4.80 -5.94
C VAL A 118 -10.72 -4.33 -7.23
N VAL A 119 -11.00 -3.02 -7.33
CA VAL A 119 -11.62 -2.39 -8.50
C VAL A 119 -10.64 -1.58 -9.34
N TYR A 120 -9.48 -1.23 -8.77
CA TYR A 120 -8.40 -0.57 -9.49
C TYR A 120 -7.04 -0.90 -8.87
N THR A 121 -6.00 -1.00 -9.70
CA THR A 121 -4.61 -1.08 -9.25
C THR A 121 -3.87 0.12 -9.82
N PHE A 122 -3.29 0.94 -8.94
CA PHE A 122 -2.46 2.06 -9.38
C PHE A 122 -1.17 1.50 -9.99
N LYS A 123 -0.87 1.91 -11.23
CA LYS A 123 0.25 1.39 -12.02
C LYS A 123 1.26 2.50 -12.35
N GLY A 124 2.49 2.08 -12.63
CA GLY A 124 3.52 2.96 -13.18
C GLY A 124 3.98 4.03 -12.19
N LYS A 125 4.06 5.28 -12.66
CA LYS A 125 4.59 6.42 -11.90
C LYS A 125 3.53 7.18 -11.11
N SER A 126 2.34 6.60 -10.91
CA SER A 126 1.25 7.30 -10.21
C SER A 126 1.59 7.64 -8.76
N HIS A 127 2.46 6.86 -8.13
CA HIS A 127 2.96 7.12 -6.79
C HIS A 127 4.42 6.68 -6.67
N SER A 128 5.09 7.11 -5.61
CA SER A 128 6.42 6.64 -5.26
C SER A 128 6.44 5.12 -5.04
N PRO A 129 7.55 4.41 -5.31
CA PRO A 129 7.62 2.96 -5.11
C PRO A 129 7.27 2.54 -3.67
N ILE A 130 6.49 1.46 -3.55
CA ILE A 130 6.17 0.83 -2.26
C ILE A 130 7.16 -0.33 -2.08
N ASP A 131 8.36 0.01 -1.64
CA ASP A 131 9.45 -0.95 -1.47
C ASP A 131 9.70 -1.25 0.02
N TYR A 132 9.94 -2.52 0.33
CA TYR A 132 10.35 -3.00 1.65
C TYR A 132 11.84 -3.33 1.61
N PRO A 133 12.71 -2.39 2.02
CA PRO A 133 14.13 -2.64 2.07
C PRO A 133 14.47 -3.59 3.22
N VAL A 134 15.51 -4.40 3.02
CA VAL A 134 16.16 -5.21 4.05
C VAL A 134 17.64 -4.85 4.08
N CYS A 135 18.24 -4.87 5.26
CA CYS A 135 19.66 -4.63 5.45
C CYS A 135 20.16 -5.31 6.73
N VAL A 136 21.47 -5.44 6.85
CA VAL A 136 22.12 -5.87 8.09
C VAL A 136 22.48 -4.63 8.90
N ILE A 137 22.22 -4.66 10.21
CA ILE A 137 22.66 -3.60 11.11
C ILE A 137 24.18 -3.70 11.33
N ASN A 138 24.85 -2.55 11.31
CA ASN A 138 26.30 -2.45 11.46
C ASN A 138 26.78 -3.19 12.73
N GLY A 139 27.83 -4.01 12.58
CA GLY A 139 28.39 -4.83 13.68
C GLY A 139 27.54 -6.04 14.08
N LYS A 140 26.45 -6.35 13.34
CA LYS A 140 25.59 -7.53 13.57
C LYS A 140 25.69 -8.58 12.46
N ASN A 141 26.69 -8.51 11.59
CA ASN A 141 26.88 -9.39 10.45
C ASN A 141 27.48 -10.77 10.82
N ASN A 142 26.84 -11.48 11.75
CA ASN A 142 27.21 -12.84 12.13
C ASN A 142 26.64 -13.89 11.17
N ASP A 143 27.06 -15.15 11.32
CA ASP A 143 26.70 -16.21 10.37
C ASP A 143 25.20 -16.53 10.35
N GLY A 144 24.50 -16.40 11.47
CA GLY A 144 23.05 -16.52 11.52
C GLY A 144 22.34 -15.44 10.68
N VAL A 145 22.81 -14.20 10.78
CA VAL A 145 22.28 -13.09 9.97
C VAL A 145 22.58 -13.29 8.49
N LYS A 146 23.80 -13.73 8.12
CA LYS A 146 24.14 -14.05 6.73
C LYS A 146 23.25 -15.17 6.18
N ALA A 147 23.01 -16.22 6.97
CA ALA A 147 22.13 -17.32 6.59
C ALA A 147 20.69 -16.85 6.38
N PHE A 148 20.18 -15.98 7.26
CA PHE A 148 18.85 -15.40 7.11
C PHE A 148 18.73 -14.50 5.88
N MET A 149 19.71 -13.62 5.64
CA MET A 149 19.75 -12.77 4.44
C MET A 149 19.80 -13.61 3.14
N LYS A 150 20.52 -14.73 3.15
CA LYS A 150 20.52 -15.71 2.04
C LYS A 150 19.16 -16.38 1.89
N PHE A 151 18.52 -16.76 2.99
CA PHE A 151 17.18 -17.34 2.99
C PHE A 151 16.13 -16.39 2.40
N LEU A 152 16.16 -15.10 2.75
CA LEU A 152 15.23 -14.10 2.20
C LEU A 152 15.33 -13.97 0.67
N LYS A 153 16.50 -14.26 0.08
CA LYS A 153 16.72 -14.26 -1.37
C LYS A 153 16.33 -15.58 -2.06
N SER A 154 16.02 -16.63 -1.30
CA SER A 154 15.73 -17.97 -1.82
C SER A 154 14.40 -18.05 -2.57
N SER A 155 14.25 -19.06 -3.44
CA SER A 155 12.99 -19.37 -4.12
C SER A 155 11.84 -19.65 -3.13
N ARG A 156 12.15 -20.24 -1.97
CA ARG A 156 11.17 -20.50 -0.90
C ARG A 156 10.60 -19.22 -0.32
N ALA A 157 11.45 -18.26 0.07
CA ALA A 157 10.99 -16.96 0.58
C ALA A 157 10.21 -16.18 -0.48
N LYS A 158 10.71 -16.19 -1.72
CA LYS A 158 10.05 -15.63 -2.89
C LYS A 158 8.64 -16.20 -3.14
N ALA A 159 8.47 -17.52 -3.02
CA ALA A 159 7.18 -18.18 -3.16
C ALA A 159 6.18 -17.75 -2.06
N VAL A 160 6.65 -17.62 -0.82
CA VAL A 160 5.83 -17.11 0.29
C VAL A 160 5.38 -15.68 0.01
N LEU A 161 6.29 -14.78 -0.37
CA LEU A 161 5.96 -13.40 -0.72
C LEU A 161 4.91 -13.31 -1.83
N LYS A 162 5.11 -14.09 -2.91
CA LYS A 162 4.17 -14.14 -4.04
C LYS A 162 2.79 -14.64 -3.61
N LYS A 163 2.73 -15.67 -2.74
CA LYS A 163 1.47 -16.19 -2.20
C LYS A 163 0.65 -15.11 -1.47
N TYR A 164 1.32 -14.20 -0.78
CA TYR A 164 0.67 -13.11 -0.05
C TYR A 164 0.47 -11.83 -0.88
N GLY A 165 0.83 -11.83 -2.17
CA GLY A 165 0.58 -10.71 -3.08
C GLY A 165 1.71 -9.69 -3.19
N PHE A 166 2.86 -9.92 -2.57
CA PHE A 166 4.03 -9.07 -2.76
C PHE A 166 4.66 -9.30 -4.14
N LYS A 167 5.21 -8.23 -4.71
CA LYS A 167 6.04 -8.27 -5.90
C LYS A 167 7.51 -8.42 -5.54
N MET A 168 8.21 -9.27 -6.27
CA MET A 168 9.65 -9.46 -6.13
C MET A 168 10.37 -8.50 -7.06
N LYS A 169 11.41 -7.85 -6.57
CA LYS A 169 12.39 -7.08 -7.36
C LYS A 169 13.72 -7.81 -7.36
#